data_AF-A0A967TC30-F1
#
_entry.id   AF-A0A967TC30-F1
#
_cell.length_a   1.000
_cell.length_b   1.000
_cell.length_c   1.000
_cell.angle_alpha   90.00
_cell.angle_beta   90.00
_cell.angle_gamma   90.00
#
_symmetry.space_group_name_H-M   'P 1'
#
loop_
_entity.id
_entity.type
_entity.pdbx_description
1 polymer ?
#
loop_
_entity_poly.entity_id
_entity_poly.type
_entity_poly.pdbx_seq_one_letter_code
_entity_poly.pdbx_strand_id
1 'polypeptide(L)' 'MLYSMTGYGRTEQSIGDKTFIVELRSLNGKQFDLRLQMPAMLKPFEFDIRSMLSESLERGSI' A
#
# COMPACT_ATOMS: atom_id res chain seq x y z
N MET A 1 28.41 -0.88 -1.54
CA MET A 1 27.37 0.17 -1.37
C MET A 1 26.05 -0.54 -1.14
N LEU A 2 25.49 -0.45 0.06
CA LEU A 2 24.15 -0.96 0.37
C LEU A 2 23.15 0.05 -0.19
N TYR A 3 22.70 -0.15 -1.43
CA TYR A 3 21.53 0.56 -1.92
C TYR A 3 20.33 0.08 -1.12
N SER A 4 19.80 0.92 -0.25
CA SER A 4 18.53 0.69 0.42
C SER A 4 17.45 0.63 -0.66
N MET A 5 17.01 -0.58 -1.05
CA MET A 5 15.85 -0.80 -1.92
C MET A 5 14.56 -0.58 -1.10
N THR A 6 14.40 0.64 -0.59
CA THR A 6 13.20 1.07 0.12
C THR A 6 12.34 1.90 -0.81
N GLY A 7 11.30 1.28 -1.38
CA GLY A 7 10.28 1.98 -2.15
C GLY A 7 9.26 2.62 -1.21
N TYR A 8 8.92 3.89 -1.44
CA TYR A 8 7.85 4.58 -0.71
C TYR A 8 6.91 5.20 -1.73
N GLY A 9 5.63 4.88 -1.62
CA GLY A 9 4.55 5.50 -2.39
C GLY A 9 3.44 5.94 -1.45
N ARG A 10 2.99 7.18 -1.57
CA ARG A 10 1.78 7.67 -0.91
C ARG A 10 0.91 8.36 -1.93
N THR A 11 -0.35 7.98 -1.95
CA THR A 11 -1.38 8.64 -2.73
C THR A 11 -2.56 8.97 -1.82
N GLU A 12 -3.21 10.07 -2.13
CA GLU A 12 -4.39 10.54 -1.44
C GLU A 12 -5.39 10.97 -2.50
N GLN A 13 -6.61 10.46 -2.38
CA GLN A 13 -7.69 10.76 -3.29
C GLN A 13 -8.95 11.05 -2.50
N SER A 14 -9.59 12.17 -2.80
CA SER A 14 -10.88 12.53 -2.22
C SER A 14 -11.98 12.28 -3.26
N ILE A 15 -13.00 11.54 -2.87
CA ILE A 15 -14.18 11.25 -3.70
C ILE A 15 -15.41 11.74 -2.93
N GLY A 16 -15.97 12.87 -3.35
CA GLY A 16 -17.01 13.58 -2.60
C GLY A 16 -16.50 14.00 -1.22
N ASP A 17 -17.24 13.64 -0.18
CA ASP A 17 -16.89 13.96 1.23
C ASP A 17 -16.00 12.91 1.91
N LYS A 18 -15.43 11.98 1.13
CA LYS A 18 -14.63 10.85 1.65
C LYS A 18 -13.20 10.94 1.12
N THR A 19 -12.24 10.92 2.04
CA THR A 19 -10.82 10.88 1.73
C THR A 19 -10.29 9.45 1.84
N PHE A 20 -9.51 9.06 0.84
CA PHE A 20 -8.82 7.79 0.75
C PHE A 20 -7.33 8.07 0.75
N ILE A 21 -6.61 7.47 1.69
CA ILE A 21 -5.15 7.57 1.71
C ILE A 21 -4.61 6.15 1.60
N VAL A 22 -3.71 5.97 0.64
CA VAL A 22 -2.97 4.73 0.45
C VAL A 22 -1.50 5.05 0.57
N GLU A 23 -0.85 4.40 1.52
CA GLU A 23 0.58 4.53 1.74
C GLU A 23 1.21 3.15 1.72
N LEU A 24 2.24 2.98 0.91
CA LEU A 24 2.89 1.72 0.64
C LEU A 24 4.40 1.91 0.81
N ARG A 25 5.01 1.13 1.70
CA ARG A 25 6.44 1.17 1.99
C ARG A 25 7.04 -0.21 1.79
N SER A 26 8.02 -0.40 0.92
CA SER A 26 8.79 -1.64 0.83
C SER A 26 10.09 -1.48 1.59
N LEU A 27 10.49 -2.52 2.33
CA LEU A 27 11.81 -2.61 2.94
C LEU A 27 12.57 -3.77 2.29
N ASN A 28 13.62 -3.43 1.54
CA ASN A 28 14.56 -4.38 0.93
C ASN A 28 13.88 -5.44 0.04
N GLY A 29 12.78 -5.10 -0.63
CA GLY A 29 12.09 -5.98 -1.57
C GLY A 29 11.54 -7.28 -0.97
N LYS A 30 11.53 -7.44 0.36
CA LYS A 30 11.07 -8.67 1.03
C LYS A 30 9.66 -8.55 1.58
N GLN A 31 9.32 -7.38 2.10
CA GLN A 31 8.02 -7.08 2.70
C GLN A 31 7.64 -5.65 2.37
N PHE A 32 6.36 -5.45 2.09
CA PHE A 32 5.74 -4.14 2.03
C PHE A 32 4.83 -3.93 3.23
N ASP A 33 4.82 -2.72 3.75
CA ASP A 33 3.86 -2.19 4.71
C ASP A 33 2.84 -1.37 3.93
N LEU A 34 1.56 -1.71 4.09
CA LEU A 34 0.44 -1.06 3.44
C LEU A 34 -0.44 -0.42 4.51
N ARG A 35 -0.58 0.90 4.46
CA ARG A 35 -1.54 1.66 5.25
C ARG A 35 -2.65 2.18 4.34
N LEU A 36 -3.87 1.75 4.65
CA LEU A 36 -5.08 2.21 3.99
C LEU A 36 -5.92 2.98 5.00
N GLN A 37 -6.16 4.26 4.73
CA GLN A 37 -7.14 5.05 5.47
C GLN A 37 -8.36 5.23 4.57
N MET A 38 -9.45 4.59 4.96
CA MET A 38 -10.71 4.61 4.22
C MET A 38 -11.91 4.62 5.16
N PRO A 39 -13.10 5.04 4.68
CA PRO A 39 -14.33 5.01 5.45
C PRO A 39 -14.65 3.60 5.99
N ALA A 40 -15.31 3.52 7.14
CA ALA A 40 -15.60 2.25 7.83
C ALA A 40 -16.34 1.22 6.96
N MET A 41 -17.22 1.67 6.07
CA MET A 41 -17.94 0.84 5.11
C MET A 41 -17.00 0.03 4.19
N LEU A 42 -15.80 0.56 3.92
CA LEU A 42 -14.87 -0.04 2.98
C LEU A 42 -13.75 -0.83 3.66
N LYS A 43 -13.66 -0.81 4.99
CA LYS A 43 -12.69 -1.62 5.76
C LYS A 43 -12.64 -3.10 5.35
N PRO A 44 -13.75 -3.79 5.02
CA PRO A 44 -13.67 -5.18 4.58
C PRO A 44 -12.79 -5.38 3.33
N PHE A 45 -12.75 -4.41 2.42
CA PHE A 45 -11.94 -4.46 1.20
C PHE A 45 -10.43 -4.29 1.47
N GLU A 46 -10.03 -3.86 2.67
CA GLU A 46 -8.62 -3.70 3.04
C GLU A 46 -7.85 -5.03 2.89
N PHE A 47 -8.48 -6.14 3.30
CA PHE A 47 -7.89 -7.47 3.18
C PHE A 47 -7.71 -7.90 1.73
N ASP A 48 -8.74 -7.68 0.90
CA ASP A 48 -8.69 -8.03 -0.53
C ASP A 48 -7.62 -7.22 -1.27
N ILE A 49 -7.53 -5.91 -1.01
CA ILE A 49 -6.51 -5.03 -1.58
C ILE A 49 -5.11 -5.51 -1.16
N ARG A 50 -4.93 -5.89 0.10
CA ARG A 50 -3.65 -6.40 0.60
C ARG A 50 -3.26 -7.73 -0.05
N SER A 51 -4.22 -8.63 -0.25
CA SER A 51 -3.98 -9.91 -0.95
C SER A 51 -3.57 -9.66 -2.41
N MET A 52 -4.33 -8.81 -3.11
CA MET A 52 -4.06 -8.45 -4.50
C MET A 52 -2.68 -7.80 -4.66
N LEU A 53 -2.30 -6.88 -3.78
CA LEU A 53 -0.98 -6.27 -3.77
C LEU A 53 0.12 -7.29 -3.45
N SER A 54 -0.13 -8.24 -2.56
CA SER A 54 0.84 -9.30 -2.25
C SER A 54 1.04 -10.29 -3.40
N GLU A 55 0.04 -10.49 -4.25
CA GLU A 55 0.16 -11.30 -5.47
C GLU A 55 0.82 -10.51 -6.61
N SER A 56 0.54 -9.21 -6.69
CA SER A 56 1.04 -8.34 -7.77
C SER A 56 2.47 -7.84 -7.53
N LEU A 57 2.87 -7.65 -6.27
CA LEU A 57 4.21 -7.21 -5.89
C LEU A 57 5.12 -8.42 -5.72
N GLU A 58 5.87 -8.77 -6.76
CA GLU A 58 6.94 -9.75 -6.66
C GLU A 58 8.08 -9.25 -5.75
N ARG A 59 8.71 -10.18 -5.02
CA ARG A 59 9.88 -9.90 -4.17
C ARG A 59 10.95 -9.13 -4.94
N GLY A 60 11.12 -7.85 -4.64
CA GLY A 60 12.21 -7.04 -5.18
C GLY A 60 11.80 -5.63 -5.60
N SER A 61 10.52 -5.38 -5.88
CA SER A 61 10.14 -4.14 -6.57
C SER A 61 8.82 -3.56 -6.08
N ILE A 62 8.89 -2.31 -5.60
CA ILE A 62 7.87 -1.28 -5.84
C ILE A 62 8.46 -0.37 -6.91
#